data_AF-A0A7V9L1W6-F1
#
_entry.id   AF-A0A7V9L1W6-F1
#
_cell.length_a   1.000
_cell.length_b   1.000
_cell.length_c   1.000
_cell.angle_alpha   90.00
_cell.angle_beta   90.00
_cell.angle_gamma   90.00
#
_symmetry.space_group_name_H-M   'P 1'
#
loop_
_entity.id
_entity.type
_entity.pdbx_description
1 polymer ?
#
loop_
_entity_poly.entity_id
_entity_poly.type
_entity_poly.pdbx_seq_one_letter_code
_entity_poly.pdbx_strand_id
1 'polypeptide(L)'
;MKKCASCTKDLPDAALHCVFCGAKQPPAPAVAGSAAKTVMGHASNEMIEQLKAAAAQAARQQPNNMPAPAPAPAPYMAPPPQHAPAPAPYTPPHQAPRPAPSPAMPGAGSVAPTMFVPGGGPPMGGPGAGHGPGPGPNLAGAAPTMMAGPGGLPPGPTPGPSMGMPPGPGMGMPPGPGPGIGAAPIPTASTPYTGARTTARAGRPIEPWKDSLRLMMILGGAALLVAFMVPTSTEPSFMFQQIIDGEGVQKLGPLLIAAIGLLALVLSFIPMSPSPRGLIAGLLGLCGILIPTVLALSKGDFGMGQIMVLIAIVGVLTLIPGLLLRSEYRDSIMPRIMVTIGALCILVPELIPNDAGIPLVNAFTGLIDAEGAGKVKVIIRLVPTLLAIISLLAWLPAPSSGASFVLAWLFIAWHAISHFTELLVRGHIGDVVSASPYAALASWIPLTAYLILTGYGLATVLGKKLE
;
A
#
# COMPACT_ATOMS: atom_id res chain seq x y z
N MET A 1 33.16 7.96 -19.98
CA MET A 1 32.35 7.03 -19.17
C MET A 1 32.25 7.62 -17.78
N LYS A 2 31.05 7.82 -17.25
CA LYS A 2 30.80 8.37 -15.92
C LYS A 2 30.18 7.31 -15.02
N LYS A 3 30.52 7.31 -13.74
CA LYS A 3 29.87 6.44 -12.75
C LYS A 3 28.53 7.03 -12.34
N CYS A 4 27.51 6.18 -12.24
CA CYS A 4 26.23 6.58 -11.67
C CYS A 4 26.43 7.09 -10.24
N ALA A 5 25.96 8.29 -9.94
CA ALA A 5 26.04 8.83 -8.59
C ALA A 5 25.26 7.99 -7.55
N SER A 6 24.25 7.22 -7.98
CA SER A 6 23.44 6.39 -7.08
C SER A 6 23.93 4.95 -6.95
N CYS A 7 24.32 4.30 -8.04
CA CYS A 7 24.64 2.85 -8.02
C CYS A 7 26.06 2.52 -8.51
N THR A 8 26.90 3.53 -8.72
CA THR A 8 28.33 3.46 -9.10
C THR A 8 28.70 2.69 -10.37
N LYS A 9 27.71 2.13 -11.09
CA LYS A 9 27.87 1.49 -12.41
C LYS A 9 28.33 2.50 -13.46
N ASP A 10 29.16 2.06 -14.39
CA ASP A 10 29.65 2.88 -15.50
C ASP A 10 28.55 3.12 -16.54
N LEU A 11 28.49 4.36 -17.03
CA LEU A 11 27.55 4.83 -18.04
C LEU A 11 28.25 5.66 -19.12
N PRO A 12 27.69 5.67 -20.35
CA PRO A 12 28.10 6.62 -21.35
C PRO A 12 27.85 8.06 -20.87
N ASP A 13 28.77 8.98 -21.17
CA ASP A 13 28.76 10.33 -20.59
C ASP A 13 27.48 11.13 -20.93
N ALA A 14 26.87 10.83 -22.07
CA ALA A 14 25.63 11.41 -22.56
C ALA A 14 24.35 10.87 -21.89
N ALA A 15 24.42 9.78 -21.11
CA ALA A 15 23.22 9.22 -20.48
C ALA A 15 22.68 10.14 -19.38
N LEU A 16 21.47 10.65 -19.59
CA LEU A 16 20.71 11.44 -18.61
C LEU A 16 20.07 10.56 -17.52
N HIS A 17 19.97 9.25 -17.76
CA HIS A 17 19.40 8.27 -16.84
C HIS A 17 20.30 7.05 -16.70
N CYS A 18 20.44 6.55 -15.48
CA CYS A 18 21.14 5.30 -15.25
C CYS A 18 20.30 4.12 -15.75
N VAL A 19 20.76 3.36 -16.74
CA VAL A 19 20.04 2.17 -17.24
C VAL A 19 19.86 1.11 -16.16
N PHE A 20 20.77 1.06 -15.18
CA PHE A 20 20.75 0.05 -14.12
C PHE A 20 19.84 0.39 -12.95
N CYS A 21 19.77 1.66 -12.52
CA CYS A 21 18.98 2.06 -11.34
C CYS A 21 17.91 3.12 -11.63
N GLY A 22 17.76 3.58 -12.87
CA GLY A 22 16.81 4.62 -13.28
C GLY A 22 17.17 6.04 -12.80
N ALA A 23 18.20 6.20 -11.95
CA ALA A 23 18.56 7.49 -11.37
C ALA A 23 18.95 8.51 -12.45
N LYS A 24 18.31 9.68 -12.40
CA LYS A 24 18.63 10.81 -13.28
C LYS A 24 20.03 11.33 -12.96
N GLN A 25 20.91 11.35 -13.96
CA GLN A 25 22.26 11.86 -13.81
C GLN A 25 22.27 13.38 -14.04
N PRO A 26 23.07 14.14 -13.28
CA PRO A 26 23.25 15.55 -13.57
C PRO A 26 23.77 15.71 -15.02
N PRO A 27 23.27 16.71 -15.77
CA PRO A 27 23.79 17.00 -17.09
C PRO A 27 25.29 17.28 -16.95
N ALA A 28 26.11 16.61 -17.76
CA ALA A 28 27.55 16.88 -17.75
C ALA A 28 27.78 18.37 -18.03
N PRO A 29 28.72 19.03 -17.35
CA PRO A 29 29.06 20.41 -17.63
C PRO A 29 29.38 20.52 -19.12
N ALA A 30 28.66 21.38 -19.83
CA ALA A 30 28.82 21.56 -21.26
C ALA A 30 30.25 22.05 -21.52
N VAL A 31 31.12 21.14 -21.95
CA VAL A 31 32.43 21.51 -22.45
C VAL A 31 32.16 22.27 -23.75
N ALA A 32 32.44 23.57 -23.74
CA ALA A 32 32.26 24.45 -24.89
C ALA A 32 33.24 24.03 -26.01
N GLY A 33 32.82 23.08 -26.83
CA GLY A 33 33.62 22.53 -27.91
C GLY A 33 32.77 21.74 -28.88
N SER A 34 32.44 22.39 -30.01
CA SER A 34 32.02 21.81 -31.30
C SER A 34 30.89 20.75 -31.32
N ALA A 35 29.72 21.20 -31.76
CA ALA A 35 28.66 20.51 -32.50
C ALA A 35 28.70 18.96 -32.58
N ALA A 36 27.91 18.30 -31.74
CA ALA A 36 27.48 16.91 -31.94
C ALA A 36 26.00 16.88 -32.34
N LYS A 37 25.72 16.41 -33.56
CA LYS A 37 24.39 16.16 -34.13
C LYS A 37 23.69 15.05 -33.32
N THR A 38 22.57 15.34 -32.67
CA THR A 38 21.70 14.32 -32.09
C THR A 38 20.70 13.82 -33.13
N VAL A 39 20.80 12.53 -33.44
CA VAL A 39 19.82 11.74 -34.18
C VAL A 39 18.79 11.20 -33.19
N MET A 40 17.56 11.70 -33.26
CA MET A 40 16.33 10.94 -33.06
C MET A 40 15.18 11.76 -33.66
N GLY A 41 14.69 11.30 -34.81
CA GLY A 41 13.49 11.81 -35.46
C GLY A 41 12.23 11.39 -34.71
N HIS A 42 11.20 12.24 -34.81
CA HIS A 42 9.90 12.23 -34.13
C HIS A 42 9.81 13.02 -32.82
N ALA A 43 9.92 14.35 -32.93
CA ALA A 43 9.30 15.38 -32.05
C ALA A 43 9.68 16.84 -32.45
N SER A 44 10.46 17.04 -33.52
CA SER A 44 11.02 18.37 -33.85
C SER A 44 9.99 19.42 -34.24
N ASN A 45 8.88 19.05 -34.89
CA ASN A 45 7.86 20.04 -35.28
C ASN A 45 7.08 20.58 -34.06
N GLU A 46 6.70 19.74 -33.11
CA GLU A 46 6.01 20.20 -31.90
C GLU A 46 6.92 21.02 -30.99
N MET A 47 8.20 20.67 -30.88
CA MET A 47 9.14 21.42 -30.05
C MET A 47 9.48 22.79 -30.67
N ILE A 48 9.54 22.90 -32.01
CA ILE A 48 9.67 24.19 -32.70
C ILE A 48 8.42 25.05 -32.48
N GLU A 49 7.23 24.45 -32.52
CA GLU A 49 5.97 25.19 -32.29
C GLU A 49 5.86 25.66 -30.83
N GLN A 50 6.31 24.85 -29.88
CA GLN A 50 6.36 25.22 -28.46
C GLN A 50 7.42 26.30 -28.18
N LEU A 51 8.58 26.26 -28.84
CA LEU A 51 9.59 27.33 -28.79
C LEU A 51 9.09 28.62 -29.42
N LYS A 52 8.34 28.53 -30.52
CA LYS A 52 7.74 29.70 -31.19
C LYS A 52 6.65 30.34 -30.33
N ALA A 53 5.84 29.52 -29.64
CA ALA A 53 4.84 29.99 -28.68
C ALA A 53 5.50 30.64 -27.44
N ALA A 54 6.58 30.06 -26.91
CA ALA A 54 7.32 30.63 -25.80
C ALA A 54 8.02 31.96 -26.17
N ALA A 55 8.61 32.04 -27.38
CA ALA A 55 9.21 33.28 -27.89
C ALA A 55 8.16 34.39 -28.11
N ALA A 56 6.97 34.04 -28.60
CA ALA A 56 5.88 35.00 -28.77
C ALA A 56 5.34 35.52 -27.42
N GLN A 57 5.37 34.71 -26.36
CA GLN A 57 5.02 35.15 -25.01
C GLN A 57 6.11 36.02 -24.38
N ALA A 58 7.40 35.71 -24.61
CA ALA A 58 8.51 36.53 -24.13
C ALA A 58 8.53 37.92 -24.78
N ALA A 59 8.17 38.03 -26.07
CA ALA A 59 8.09 39.30 -26.78
C ALA A 59 6.97 40.24 -26.26
N ARG A 60 5.96 39.72 -25.56
CA ARG A 60 4.88 40.52 -24.97
C ARG A 60 5.18 41.06 -23.57
N GLN A 61 6.31 40.68 -22.96
CA GLN A 61 6.64 41.04 -21.57
C GLN A 61 7.85 41.98 -21.42
N GLN A 62 8.34 42.62 -22.48
CA GLN A 62 9.35 43.67 -22.35
C GLN A 62 8.75 45.08 -22.37
N PRO A 63 8.58 45.74 -21.21
CA PRO A 63 8.59 47.19 -21.14
C PRO A 63 10.03 47.71 -21.32
N ASN A 64 10.16 48.70 -22.21
CA ASN A 64 11.36 49.51 -22.45
C ASN A 64 11.90 50.10 -21.13
N ASN A 65 12.97 49.53 -20.59
CA ASN A 65 13.98 50.25 -19.83
C ASN A 65 15.19 49.35 -19.61
N MET A 66 16.22 49.50 -20.45
CA MET A 66 17.56 48.97 -20.20
C MET A 66 18.44 50.08 -19.61
N PRO A 67 18.88 49.99 -18.35
CA PRO A 67 19.97 50.80 -17.83
C PRO A 67 21.32 50.37 -18.42
N ALA A 68 22.23 51.33 -18.58
CA ALA A 68 23.58 51.14 -19.11
C ALA A 68 24.42 50.12 -18.30
N PRO A 69 25.34 49.37 -18.95
CA PRO A 69 26.16 48.36 -18.29
C PRO A 69 27.16 48.99 -17.30
N ALA A 70 27.10 48.54 -16.04
CA ALA A 70 28.05 48.89 -15.00
C ALA A 70 29.41 48.17 -15.19
N PRO A 71 30.54 48.80 -14.81
CA PRO A 71 31.88 48.23 -14.98
C PRO A 71 32.14 47.00 -14.09
N ALA A 72 33.03 46.13 -14.57
CA ALA A 72 33.35 44.83 -13.99
C ALA A 72 33.92 44.94 -12.55
N PRO A 73 33.45 44.10 -11.60
CA PRO A 73 33.99 44.08 -10.25
C PRO A 73 35.37 43.38 -10.20
N ALA A 74 36.23 43.93 -9.34
CA ALA A 74 37.59 43.46 -9.08
C ALA A 74 37.62 42.07 -8.40
N PRO A 75 38.71 41.29 -8.58
CA PRO A 75 38.83 39.93 -8.04
C PRO A 75 38.78 39.89 -6.51
N TYR A 76 37.85 39.10 -5.99
CA TYR A 76 37.62 38.88 -4.56
C TYR A 76 38.69 37.94 -3.98
N MET A 77 39.52 38.42 -3.04
CA MET A 77 40.43 37.58 -2.27
C MET A 77 39.65 36.75 -1.24
N ALA A 78 39.85 35.44 -1.25
CA ALA A 78 39.26 34.51 -0.30
C ALA A 78 39.79 34.76 1.12
N PRO A 79 38.92 34.83 2.15
CA PRO A 79 39.36 34.92 3.53
C PRO A 79 39.99 33.60 4.03
N PRO A 80 40.93 33.66 4.97
CA PRO A 80 41.64 32.48 5.49
C PRO A 80 40.72 31.55 6.30
N PRO A 81 41.05 30.24 6.37
CA PRO A 81 40.22 29.24 7.01
C PRO A 81 40.12 29.46 8.53
N GLN A 82 38.91 29.71 9.01
CA GLN A 82 38.60 29.76 10.43
C GLN A 82 38.73 28.36 11.05
N HIS A 83 39.43 28.29 12.17
CA HIS A 83 39.66 27.06 12.93
C HIS A 83 38.34 26.50 13.49
N ALA A 84 38.14 25.20 13.28
CA ALA A 84 37.00 24.47 13.81
C ALA A 84 37.02 24.45 15.35
N PRO A 85 35.91 24.76 16.04
CA PRO A 85 35.83 24.64 17.49
C PRO A 85 35.98 23.19 17.96
N ALA A 86 36.69 23.01 19.06
CA ALA A 86 36.89 21.72 19.71
C ALA A 86 35.55 21.08 20.15
N PRO A 87 35.40 19.75 20.04
CA PRO A 87 34.18 19.05 20.46
C PRO A 87 33.96 19.16 21.97
N ALA A 88 32.72 19.42 22.36
CA ALA A 88 32.30 19.53 23.75
C ALA A 88 32.49 18.19 24.52
N PRO A 89 32.84 18.24 25.81
CA PRO A 89 33.04 17.04 26.62
C PRO A 89 31.74 16.23 26.78
N TYR A 90 31.85 14.93 26.53
CA TYR A 90 30.77 13.95 26.67
C TYR A 90 30.41 13.76 28.16
N THR A 91 29.21 14.19 28.55
CA THR A 91 28.62 13.85 29.85
C THR A 91 27.85 12.52 29.73
N PRO A 92 28.18 11.48 30.52
CA PRO A 92 27.45 10.22 30.50
C PRO A 92 26.01 10.40 31.02
N PRO A 93 25.03 9.65 30.46
CA PRO A 93 23.64 9.76 30.85
C PRO A 93 23.40 9.28 32.28
N HIS A 94 22.74 10.11 33.10
CA HIS A 94 22.28 9.77 34.43
C HIS A 94 21.29 8.59 34.36
N GLN A 95 21.59 7.54 35.13
CA GLN A 95 20.70 6.39 35.33
C GLN A 95 19.41 6.86 36.01
N ALA A 96 18.26 6.56 35.38
CA ALA A 96 16.96 6.81 35.96
C ALA A 96 16.73 5.90 37.20
N PRO A 97 16.12 6.40 38.28
CA PRO A 97 15.82 5.60 39.47
C PRO A 97 14.85 4.45 39.15
N ARG A 98 15.16 3.25 39.65
CA ARG A 98 14.27 2.08 39.56
C ARG A 98 12.99 2.33 40.38
N PRO A 99 11.80 2.01 39.84
CA PRO A 99 10.56 2.10 40.62
C PRO A 99 10.50 1.05 41.73
N ALA A 100 9.94 1.44 42.87
CA ALA A 100 9.80 0.63 44.07
C ALA A 100 8.81 -0.55 43.87
N PRO A 101 9.02 -1.68 44.56
CA PRO A 101 8.11 -2.82 44.50
C PRO A 101 6.76 -2.50 45.14
N SER A 102 5.68 -2.86 44.45
CA SER A 102 4.31 -2.72 44.94
C SER A 102 3.99 -3.78 46.01
N PRO A 103 3.21 -3.45 47.06
CA PRO A 103 2.83 -4.40 48.10
C PRO A 103 1.79 -5.42 47.60
N ALA A 104 1.94 -6.66 48.06
CA ALA A 104 1.04 -7.77 47.77
C ALA A 104 -0.33 -7.56 48.41
N MET A 105 -1.40 -7.75 47.63
CA MET A 105 -2.77 -7.83 48.14
C MET A 105 -3.21 -9.29 48.34
N PRO A 106 -3.93 -9.61 49.43
CA PRO A 106 -4.45 -10.94 49.71
C PRO A 106 -5.75 -11.21 48.93
N GLY A 107 -5.96 -12.48 48.59
CA GLY A 107 -6.99 -12.94 47.66
C GLY A 107 -8.43 -12.91 48.18
N ALA A 108 -9.35 -13.11 47.25
CA ALA A 108 -10.72 -13.51 47.51
C ALA A 108 -11.11 -14.58 46.47
N GLY A 109 -11.45 -15.77 46.96
CA GLY A 109 -11.98 -16.86 46.16
C GLY A 109 -13.46 -16.66 45.84
N SER A 110 -13.90 -17.23 44.73
CA SER A 110 -15.29 -17.60 44.53
C SER A 110 -15.34 -18.79 43.58
N VAL A 111 -15.67 -19.94 44.17
CA VAL A 111 -15.97 -21.22 43.53
C VAL A 111 -17.34 -21.11 42.87
N ALA A 112 -17.46 -21.53 41.61
CA ALA A 112 -18.76 -21.77 40.97
C ALA A 112 -18.91 -23.28 40.66
N PRO A 113 -20.09 -23.87 40.92
CA PRO A 113 -20.31 -25.31 40.84
C PRO A 113 -20.70 -25.77 39.43
N THR A 114 -20.03 -26.80 38.90
CA THR A 114 -20.50 -27.58 37.74
C THR A 114 -21.26 -28.82 38.23
N MET A 115 -22.53 -28.93 37.82
CA MET A 115 -23.35 -30.12 38.03
C MET A 115 -23.09 -31.17 36.93
N PHE A 116 -22.87 -32.40 37.39
CA PHE A 116 -23.26 -33.71 36.83
C PHE A 116 -23.19 -34.01 35.32
N VAL A 117 -22.39 -35.02 34.96
CA VAL A 117 -22.87 -36.29 34.35
C VAL A 117 -21.98 -37.47 34.83
N PRO A 118 -22.54 -38.61 35.29
CA PRO A 118 -21.79 -39.77 35.79
C PRO A 118 -21.72 -40.95 34.80
N GLY A 119 -20.63 -41.71 34.89
CA GLY A 119 -20.45 -43.06 34.31
C GLY A 119 -19.17 -43.16 33.49
N GLY A 120 -18.21 -44.05 33.72
CA GLY A 120 -18.07 -45.20 34.58
C GLY A 120 -17.18 -46.22 33.86
N GLY A 121 -16.00 -46.56 34.40
CA GLY A 121 -15.18 -47.71 33.94
C GLY A 121 -13.65 -47.52 33.98
N PRO A 122 -12.84 -48.59 34.16
CA PRO A 122 -11.74 -48.63 35.16
C PRO A 122 -10.31 -48.73 34.56
N PRO A 123 -9.23 -48.81 35.40
CA PRO A 123 -7.92 -48.24 35.11
C PRO A 123 -6.85 -49.26 34.66
N MET A 124 -5.80 -48.76 33.99
CA MET A 124 -4.51 -49.44 33.90
C MET A 124 -3.39 -48.41 34.10
N GLY A 125 -2.56 -48.68 35.11
CA GLY A 125 -1.48 -47.81 35.55
C GLY A 125 -0.17 -48.01 34.80
N GLY A 126 0.76 -47.09 35.05
CA GLY A 126 2.15 -47.19 34.66
C GLY A 126 2.90 -45.89 35.01
N PRO A 127 3.95 -45.94 35.86
CA PRO A 127 4.63 -44.74 36.36
C PRO A 127 5.82 -44.36 35.47
N GLY A 128 6.14 -43.07 35.40
CA GLY A 128 7.33 -42.61 34.69
C GLY A 128 7.60 -41.14 34.90
N ALA A 129 8.32 -40.83 35.97
CA ALA A 129 8.85 -39.52 36.28
C ALA A 129 9.88 -39.05 35.24
N GLY A 130 9.91 -37.75 34.94
CA GLY A 130 11.00 -37.15 34.16
C GLY A 130 10.86 -35.64 34.07
N HIS A 131 11.75 -34.94 34.78
CA HIS A 131 11.81 -33.49 34.95
C HIS A 131 12.24 -32.73 33.69
N GLY A 132 11.78 -31.48 33.56
CA GLY A 132 12.43 -30.47 32.72
C GLY A 132 11.59 -29.20 32.56
N PRO A 133 11.97 -28.05 33.16
CA PRO A 133 11.31 -26.78 32.92
C PRO A 133 12.01 -26.03 31.78
N GLY A 134 11.33 -25.90 30.64
CA GLY A 134 11.73 -25.01 29.54
C GLY A 134 10.74 -23.85 29.42
N PRO A 135 11.19 -22.59 29.33
CA PRO A 135 10.30 -21.43 29.35
C PRO A 135 9.55 -21.27 28.03
N GLY A 136 8.22 -21.38 28.10
CA GLY A 136 7.32 -21.01 27.01
C GLY A 136 7.19 -19.49 26.85
N PRO A 137 6.84 -19.00 25.65
CA PRO A 137 6.71 -17.58 25.34
C PRO A 137 5.36 -17.03 25.82
N ASN A 138 5.39 -15.92 26.56
CA ASN A 138 4.18 -15.20 26.95
C ASN A 138 3.53 -14.53 25.73
N LEU A 139 2.32 -14.99 25.42
CA LEU A 139 1.42 -14.46 24.41
C LEU A 139 0.04 -14.35 25.08
N ALA A 140 -0.27 -13.16 25.61
CA ALA A 140 -1.59 -12.64 26.01
C ALA A 140 -1.32 -11.33 26.77
N GLY A 141 -2.03 -10.23 26.60
CA GLY A 141 -3.28 -9.96 25.93
C GLY A 141 -3.87 -8.69 26.57
N ALA A 142 -4.65 -7.94 25.79
CA ALA A 142 -5.71 -7.03 26.21
C ALA A 142 -5.40 -5.86 27.18
N ALA A 143 -5.49 -4.63 26.62
CA ALA A 143 -6.42 -3.53 26.99
C ALA A 143 -6.95 -3.43 28.46
N PRO A 144 -7.20 -2.22 29.03
CA PRO A 144 -8.05 -1.22 28.36
C PRO A 144 -7.87 0.28 28.71
N THR A 145 -8.54 1.11 27.89
CA THR A 145 -9.17 2.43 28.16
C THR A 145 -8.64 3.35 29.26
N MET A 146 -8.26 4.57 28.86
CA MET A 146 -8.57 5.83 29.57
C MET A 146 -8.79 6.91 28.50
N MET A 147 -10.03 7.32 28.24
CA MET A 147 -10.66 8.53 28.80
C MET A 147 -10.09 9.84 28.24
N ALA A 148 -10.94 10.47 27.43
CA ALA A 148 -10.79 11.80 26.91
C ALA A 148 -10.72 12.85 28.03
N GLY A 149 -9.81 13.81 27.89
CA GLY A 149 -9.78 15.04 28.66
C GLY A 149 -9.60 16.23 27.70
N PRO A 150 -10.47 17.26 27.74
CA PRO A 150 -10.27 18.49 26.99
C PRO A 150 -9.40 19.43 27.82
N GLY A 151 -8.19 19.73 27.37
CA GLY A 151 -7.27 20.54 28.15
C GLY A 151 -6.18 21.21 27.33
N GLY A 152 -6.36 22.51 27.09
CA GLY A 152 -5.31 23.52 27.15
C GLY A 152 -4.14 23.43 26.16
N LEU A 153 -4.12 24.36 25.21
CA LEU A 153 -2.90 24.77 24.51
C LEU A 153 -1.83 25.22 25.54
N PRO A 154 -0.56 24.81 25.41
CA PRO A 154 0.50 25.28 26.29
C PRO A 154 0.80 26.77 26.04
N PRO A 155 0.98 27.59 27.09
CA PRO A 155 1.36 29.00 26.96
C PRO A 155 2.79 29.12 26.42
N GLY A 156 2.97 30.01 25.44
CA GLY A 156 4.28 30.36 24.91
C GLY A 156 5.15 31.09 25.96
N PRO A 157 6.49 31.05 25.80
CA PRO A 157 7.42 31.64 26.75
C PRO A 157 7.32 33.17 26.74
N THR A 158 7.03 33.73 27.91
CA THR A 158 7.09 35.17 28.23
C THR A 158 8.53 35.69 28.12
N PRO A 159 8.76 36.92 27.60
CA PRO A 159 10.07 37.56 27.62
C PRO A 159 10.48 37.89 29.07
N GLY A 160 11.70 37.50 29.44
CA GLY A 160 12.25 37.78 30.77
C GLY A 160 12.53 39.28 31.00
N PRO A 161 12.58 39.71 32.27
CA PRO A 161 12.81 41.10 32.64
C PRO A 161 14.27 41.51 32.37
N SER A 162 14.44 42.64 31.67
CA SER A 162 15.73 43.29 31.47
C SER A 162 16.24 43.82 32.80
N MET A 163 17.30 43.22 33.33
CA MET A 163 18.03 43.79 34.47
C MET A 163 18.70 45.09 34.06
N GLY A 164 18.34 46.16 34.77
CA GLY A 164 18.92 47.50 34.64
C GLY A 164 20.39 47.50 35.01
N MET A 165 21.17 48.18 34.18
CA MET A 165 22.59 48.43 34.39
C MET A 165 22.76 49.86 34.95
N PRO A 166 23.62 50.07 35.97
CA PRO A 166 23.78 51.36 36.65
C PRO A 166 24.55 52.41 35.82
N PRO A 167 24.34 53.72 36.10
CA PRO A 167 24.92 54.80 35.32
C PRO A 167 26.41 55.03 35.68
N GLY A 168 27.28 54.91 34.67
CA GLY A 168 28.70 55.26 34.78
C GLY A 168 28.99 56.70 34.32
N PRO A 169 29.98 57.39 34.91
CA PRO A 169 30.28 58.80 34.64
C PRO A 169 31.00 59.00 33.30
N GLY A 170 30.71 60.13 32.66
CA GLY A 170 31.09 60.42 31.28
C GLY A 170 32.57 60.56 30.98
N MET A 171 32.89 60.31 29.70
CA MET A 171 34.04 60.89 29.01
C MET A 171 33.70 61.20 27.56
N GLY A 172 34.06 62.43 27.18
CA GLY A 172 34.28 63.03 25.86
C GLY A 172 33.83 62.32 24.60
N MET A 173 32.87 62.93 23.90
CA MET A 173 32.70 62.82 22.45
C MET A 173 33.83 63.55 21.71
N PRO A 174 34.43 62.94 20.68
CA PRO A 174 34.96 63.65 19.52
C PRO A 174 33.92 63.72 18.37
N PRO A 175 33.93 64.79 17.55
CA PRO A 175 32.92 65.03 16.51
C PRO A 175 33.26 64.44 15.14
N GLY A 176 32.32 63.66 14.57
CA GLY A 176 32.13 63.36 13.13
C GLY A 176 33.22 62.52 12.41
N PRO A 177 33.03 62.07 11.14
CA PRO A 177 31.92 62.30 10.20
C PRO A 177 31.36 61.02 9.50
N GLY A 178 30.20 61.11 8.83
CA GLY A 178 29.86 60.21 7.71
C GLY A 178 28.39 59.82 7.56
N PRO A 179 27.69 60.27 6.51
CA PRO A 179 26.39 59.73 6.10
C PRO A 179 26.57 58.30 5.59
N GLY A 180 25.98 57.34 6.29
CA GLY A 180 26.03 55.93 5.93
C GLY A 180 25.42 55.69 4.55
N ILE A 181 26.27 55.23 3.63
CA ILE A 181 25.88 54.70 2.32
C ILE A 181 24.90 53.55 2.55
N GLY A 182 23.71 53.64 1.97
CA GLY A 182 22.66 52.64 2.08
C GLY A 182 23.18 51.26 1.68
N ALA A 183 23.11 50.31 2.62
CA ALA A 183 23.35 48.90 2.34
C ALA A 183 22.30 48.45 1.31
N ALA A 184 22.74 48.24 0.07
CA ALA A 184 21.92 47.62 -0.95
C ALA A 184 21.46 46.24 -0.44
N PRO A 185 20.16 45.88 -0.56
CA PRO A 185 19.68 44.59 -0.12
C PRO A 185 20.43 43.50 -0.89
N ILE A 186 21.10 42.63 -0.14
CA ILE A 186 21.78 41.45 -0.66
C ILE A 186 20.75 40.65 -1.46
N PRO A 187 21.01 40.30 -2.73
CA PRO A 187 20.07 39.55 -3.53
C PRO A 187 19.72 38.25 -2.81
N THR A 188 18.45 38.14 -2.44
CA THR A 188 17.84 36.95 -1.84
C THR A 188 18.24 35.72 -2.65
N ALA A 189 18.83 34.75 -1.96
CA ALA A 189 19.34 33.50 -2.50
C ALA A 189 18.45 32.96 -3.62
N SER A 190 19.07 32.60 -4.74
CA SER A 190 18.42 32.00 -5.90
C SER A 190 17.49 30.88 -5.44
N THR A 191 16.23 30.97 -5.86
CA THR A 191 15.17 30.01 -5.50
C THR A 191 15.68 28.59 -5.74
N PRO A 192 15.67 27.72 -4.72
CA PRO A 192 16.26 26.40 -4.82
C PRO A 192 15.61 25.62 -5.97
N TYR A 193 16.46 25.15 -6.87
CA TYR A 193 16.12 24.35 -8.04
C TYR A 193 14.98 23.36 -7.74
N THR A 194 13.97 23.33 -8.59
CA THR A 194 12.83 22.40 -8.53
C THR A 194 13.25 20.92 -8.44
N GLY A 195 14.48 20.57 -8.87
CA GLY A 195 15.08 19.25 -8.70
C GLY A 195 15.47 18.87 -7.26
N ALA A 196 15.75 19.82 -6.37
CA ALA A 196 16.00 19.54 -4.95
C ALA A 196 14.71 19.30 -4.16
N ARG A 197 13.56 19.79 -4.66
CA ARG A 197 12.23 19.48 -4.09
C ARG A 197 11.81 18.04 -4.35
N THR A 198 12.27 17.41 -5.43
CA THR A 198 11.95 15.99 -5.71
C THR A 198 12.65 15.03 -4.74
N THR A 199 13.91 15.28 -4.37
CA THR A 199 14.64 14.46 -3.39
C THR A 199 14.19 14.73 -1.95
N ALA A 200 13.88 15.98 -1.59
CA ALA A 200 13.32 16.30 -0.27
C ALA A 200 11.86 15.83 -0.08
N ARG A 201 11.10 15.64 -1.17
CA ARG A 201 9.79 14.96 -1.13
C ARG A 201 9.90 13.44 -1.22
N ALA A 202 10.99 12.90 -1.79
CA ALA A 202 11.24 11.45 -1.86
C ALA A 202 11.43 10.80 -0.48
N GLY A 203 11.68 11.59 0.58
CA GLY A 203 11.77 11.11 1.96
C GLY A 203 10.52 11.37 2.81
N ARG A 204 9.46 11.99 2.28
CA ARG A 204 8.20 12.05 3.03
C ARG A 204 7.48 10.71 2.84
N PRO A 205 7.02 10.05 3.92
CA PRO A 205 6.14 8.89 3.80
C PRO A 205 4.91 9.31 3.00
N ILE A 206 4.87 8.95 1.72
CA ILE A 206 3.71 9.12 0.87
C ILE A 206 2.97 7.80 1.00
N GLU A 207 1.90 7.79 1.80
CA GLU A 207 0.98 6.65 1.86
C GLU A 207 0.39 6.46 0.44
N PRO A 208 0.86 5.48 -0.36
CA PRO A 208 0.62 5.49 -1.80
C PRO A 208 -0.83 5.13 -2.13
N TRP A 209 -1.54 4.50 -1.19
CA TRP A 209 -2.94 4.12 -1.33
C TRP A 209 -3.93 5.09 -0.69
N LYS A 210 -3.51 6.21 -0.11
CA LYS A 210 -4.44 7.13 0.57
C LYS A 210 -5.62 7.54 -0.31
N ASP A 211 -5.33 7.96 -1.54
CA ASP A 211 -6.34 8.44 -2.48
C ASP A 211 -6.99 7.27 -3.24
N SER A 212 -6.21 6.25 -3.61
CA SER A 212 -6.73 5.08 -4.33
C SER A 212 -7.65 4.21 -3.47
N LEU A 213 -7.39 4.06 -2.17
CA LEU A 213 -8.26 3.33 -1.24
C LEU A 213 -9.66 3.94 -1.21
N ARG A 214 -9.76 5.27 -1.14
CA ARG A 214 -11.06 5.95 -1.15
C ARG A 214 -11.81 5.67 -2.45
N LEU A 215 -11.13 5.77 -3.59
CA LEU A 215 -11.71 5.47 -4.89
C LEU A 215 -12.16 4.00 -4.98
N MET A 216 -11.34 3.07 -4.50
CA MET A 216 -11.64 1.64 -4.52
C MET A 216 -12.81 1.27 -3.60
N MET A 217 -12.98 1.94 -2.47
CA MET A 217 -14.18 1.79 -1.63
C MET A 217 -15.44 2.30 -2.34
N ILE A 218 -15.35 3.43 -3.07
CA ILE A 218 -16.47 3.94 -3.87
C ILE A 218 -16.82 2.97 -4.99
N LEU A 219 -15.83 2.53 -5.77
CA LEU A 219 -16.04 1.62 -6.90
C LEU A 219 -16.55 0.25 -6.44
N GLY A 220 -15.92 -0.34 -5.42
CA GLY A 220 -16.34 -1.62 -4.85
C GLY A 220 -17.72 -1.54 -4.19
N GLY A 221 -17.99 -0.46 -3.44
CA GLY A 221 -19.28 -0.23 -2.80
C GLY A 221 -20.41 -0.03 -3.82
N ALA A 222 -20.18 0.82 -4.84
CA ALA A 222 -21.13 1.03 -5.91
C ALA A 222 -21.37 -0.26 -6.72
N ALA A 223 -20.33 -1.03 -7.03
CA ALA A 223 -20.47 -2.29 -7.75
C ALA A 223 -21.31 -3.30 -6.96
N LEU A 224 -21.11 -3.43 -5.64
CA LEU A 224 -21.94 -4.28 -4.77
C LEU A 224 -23.41 -3.83 -4.73
N LEU A 225 -23.67 -2.52 -4.65
CA LEU A 225 -25.02 -1.99 -4.69
C LEU A 225 -25.68 -2.21 -6.05
N VAL A 226 -24.94 -2.04 -7.15
CA VAL A 226 -25.43 -2.37 -8.49
C VAL A 226 -25.79 -3.85 -8.53
N ALA A 227 -24.89 -4.76 -8.12
CA ALA A 227 -25.14 -6.20 -8.07
C ALA A 227 -26.39 -6.54 -7.23
N PHE A 228 -26.63 -5.82 -6.13
CA PHE A 228 -27.81 -5.95 -5.30
C PHE A 228 -29.10 -5.48 -5.98
N MET A 229 -29.03 -4.43 -6.80
CA MET A 229 -30.19 -3.87 -7.50
C MET A 229 -30.52 -4.58 -8.82
N VAL A 230 -29.65 -5.48 -9.31
CA VAL A 230 -29.89 -6.22 -10.56
C VAL A 230 -31.10 -7.17 -10.40
N PRO A 231 -32.07 -7.15 -11.33
CA PRO A 231 -33.19 -8.08 -11.29
C PRO A 231 -32.73 -9.53 -11.50
N THR A 232 -33.30 -10.44 -10.71
CA THR A 232 -32.95 -11.87 -10.71
C THR A 232 -33.47 -12.62 -11.93
N SER A 233 -34.58 -12.17 -12.51
CA SER A 233 -35.15 -12.69 -13.74
C SER A 233 -35.59 -11.55 -14.67
N THR A 234 -36.11 -11.89 -15.85
CA THR A 234 -36.78 -10.95 -16.76
C THR A 234 -38.09 -10.42 -16.18
N GLU A 235 -38.73 -11.20 -15.32
CA GLU A 235 -39.82 -10.71 -14.47
C GLU A 235 -39.22 -9.80 -13.38
N PRO A 236 -39.95 -8.79 -12.88
CA PRO A 236 -39.46 -7.83 -11.89
C PRO A 236 -39.30 -8.47 -10.50
N SER A 237 -38.45 -9.49 -10.42
CA SER A 237 -37.94 -10.09 -9.20
C SER A 237 -36.58 -9.49 -8.89
N PHE A 238 -36.38 -9.09 -7.66
CA PHE A 238 -35.16 -8.43 -7.21
C PHE A 238 -34.58 -9.18 -6.03
N MET A 239 -33.28 -9.03 -5.78
CA MET A 239 -32.63 -9.61 -4.61
C MET A 239 -33.28 -9.20 -3.28
N PHE A 240 -33.91 -8.04 -3.19
CA PHE A 240 -34.64 -7.65 -1.97
C PHE A 240 -35.85 -8.54 -1.69
N GLN A 241 -36.47 -9.17 -2.70
CA GLN A 241 -37.54 -10.13 -2.47
C GLN A 241 -37.01 -11.37 -1.76
N GLN A 242 -35.79 -11.82 -2.07
CA GLN A 242 -35.14 -12.90 -1.31
C GLN A 242 -34.90 -12.53 0.16
N ILE A 243 -34.76 -11.23 0.47
CA ILE A 243 -34.68 -10.75 1.86
C ILE A 243 -36.06 -10.78 2.53
N ILE A 244 -37.12 -10.43 1.82
CA ILE A 244 -38.48 -10.41 2.37
C ILE A 244 -38.97 -11.86 2.56
N ASP A 245 -38.95 -12.63 1.48
CA ASP A 245 -39.60 -13.94 1.35
C ASP A 245 -38.68 -15.12 1.72
N GLY A 246 -37.36 -14.93 1.73
CA GLY A 246 -36.43 -16.02 2.06
C GLY A 246 -36.61 -16.50 3.50
N GLU A 247 -36.08 -17.68 3.81
CA GLU A 247 -36.09 -18.21 5.18
C GLU A 247 -34.66 -18.31 5.75
N GLY A 248 -34.51 -17.89 7.00
CA GLY A 248 -33.28 -18.04 7.79
C GLY A 248 -32.01 -17.54 7.09
N VAL A 249 -31.07 -18.45 6.87
CA VAL A 249 -29.71 -18.17 6.37
C VAL A 249 -29.70 -17.71 4.90
N GLN A 250 -30.76 -17.98 4.12
CA GLN A 250 -30.81 -17.57 2.72
C GLN A 250 -30.82 -16.04 2.54
N LYS A 251 -31.37 -15.30 3.51
CA LYS A 251 -31.37 -13.83 3.52
C LYS A 251 -29.98 -13.23 3.67
N LEU A 252 -29.05 -13.98 4.26
CA LEU A 252 -27.76 -13.46 4.71
C LEU A 252 -26.88 -13.04 3.53
N GLY A 253 -26.91 -13.76 2.40
CA GLY A 253 -26.12 -13.43 1.22
C GLY A 253 -26.46 -12.06 0.64
N PRO A 254 -27.71 -11.83 0.18
CA PRO A 254 -28.15 -10.54 -0.34
C PRO A 254 -27.99 -9.40 0.66
N LEU A 255 -28.28 -9.66 1.94
CA LEU A 255 -28.14 -8.66 3.01
C LEU A 255 -26.67 -8.27 3.22
N LEU A 256 -25.74 -9.24 3.17
CA LEU A 256 -24.32 -8.98 3.29
C LEU A 256 -23.78 -8.15 2.12
N ILE A 257 -24.19 -8.46 0.88
CA ILE A 257 -23.82 -7.68 -0.32
C ILE A 257 -24.30 -6.23 -0.17
N ALA A 258 -25.56 -6.02 0.20
CA ALA A 258 -26.14 -4.70 0.39
C ALA A 258 -25.47 -3.92 1.53
N ALA A 259 -25.28 -4.57 2.69
CA ALA A 259 -24.70 -3.95 3.88
C ALA A 259 -23.24 -3.54 3.64
N ILE A 260 -22.42 -4.43 3.06
CA ILE A 260 -21.03 -4.11 2.73
C ILE A 260 -20.96 -3.01 1.67
N GLY A 261 -21.80 -3.09 0.62
CA GLY A 261 -21.84 -2.07 -0.43
C GLY A 261 -22.18 -0.68 0.11
N LEU A 262 -23.21 -0.59 0.95
CA LEU A 262 -23.63 0.65 1.59
C LEU A 262 -22.57 1.19 2.56
N LEU A 263 -22.03 0.33 3.44
CA LEU A 263 -21.00 0.73 4.41
C LEU A 263 -19.73 1.20 3.72
N ALA A 264 -19.25 0.48 2.70
CA ALA A 264 -18.08 0.89 1.93
C ALA A 264 -18.28 2.27 1.29
N LEU A 265 -19.46 2.52 0.71
CA LEU A 265 -19.79 3.79 0.10
C LEU A 265 -19.85 4.93 1.14
N VAL A 266 -20.62 4.76 2.22
CA VAL A 266 -20.76 5.80 3.27
C VAL A 266 -19.40 6.12 3.91
N LEU A 267 -18.64 5.11 4.29
CA LEU A 267 -17.34 5.29 4.95
C LEU A 267 -16.28 5.90 4.03
N SER A 268 -16.42 5.79 2.71
CA SER A 268 -15.54 6.44 1.75
C SER A 268 -15.66 7.97 1.75
N PHE A 269 -16.81 8.51 2.18
CA PHE A 269 -17.03 9.96 2.27
C PHE A 269 -16.61 10.57 3.61
N ILE A 270 -16.49 9.75 4.66
CA ILE A 270 -16.07 10.23 5.97
C ILE A 270 -14.56 10.53 5.95
N PRO A 271 -14.12 11.74 6.33
CA PRO A 271 -12.70 12.08 6.40
C PRO A 271 -12.04 11.37 7.58
N MET A 272 -11.48 10.18 7.33
CA MET A 272 -10.69 9.41 8.28
C MET A 272 -9.23 9.36 7.85
N SER A 273 -8.33 9.11 8.80
CA SER A 273 -6.95 8.79 8.45
C SER A 273 -6.90 7.45 7.66
N PRO A 274 -5.89 7.24 6.80
CA PRO A 274 -5.92 6.09 5.88
C PRO A 274 -5.80 4.73 6.56
N SER A 275 -5.15 4.66 7.73
CA SER A 275 -5.01 3.42 8.50
C SER A 275 -6.34 2.84 9.00
N PRO A 276 -7.18 3.56 9.77
CA PRO A 276 -8.49 3.04 10.17
C PRO A 276 -9.40 2.80 8.96
N ARG A 277 -9.33 3.66 7.93
CA ARG A 277 -10.09 3.41 6.69
C ARG A 277 -9.68 2.10 6.02
N GLY A 278 -8.38 1.83 5.92
CA GLY A 278 -7.83 0.61 5.35
C GLY A 278 -8.22 -0.62 6.15
N LEU A 279 -8.18 -0.54 7.48
CA LEU A 279 -8.64 -1.61 8.37
C LEU A 279 -10.12 -1.92 8.14
N ILE A 280 -10.98 -0.90 8.11
CA ILE A 280 -12.41 -1.10 7.91
C ILE A 280 -12.69 -1.68 6.51
N ALA A 281 -12.05 -1.15 5.46
CA ALA A 281 -12.18 -1.70 4.11
C ALA A 281 -11.73 -3.17 4.05
N GLY A 282 -10.61 -3.48 4.71
CA GLY A 282 -10.08 -4.84 4.84
C GLY A 282 -11.08 -5.79 5.51
N LEU A 283 -11.64 -5.38 6.65
CA LEU A 283 -12.63 -6.16 7.39
C LEU A 283 -13.93 -6.34 6.59
N LEU A 284 -14.42 -5.29 5.91
CA LEU A 284 -15.62 -5.37 5.08
C LEU A 284 -15.46 -6.38 3.94
N GLY A 285 -14.35 -6.31 3.20
CA GLY A 285 -14.08 -7.28 2.13
C GLY A 285 -13.88 -8.70 2.67
N LEU A 286 -13.17 -8.84 3.79
CA LEU A 286 -12.91 -10.14 4.41
C LEU A 286 -14.19 -10.78 4.97
N CYS A 287 -15.10 -9.99 5.55
CA CYS A 287 -16.43 -10.48 5.93
C CYS A 287 -17.22 -11.00 4.72
N GLY A 288 -17.15 -10.30 3.58
CA GLY A 288 -17.78 -10.71 2.32
C GLY A 288 -17.27 -12.05 1.80
N ILE A 289 -16.02 -12.42 2.10
CA ILE A 289 -15.41 -13.69 1.69
C ILE A 289 -15.65 -14.77 2.75
N LEU A 290 -15.34 -14.49 4.02
CA LEU A 290 -15.35 -15.51 5.08
C LEU A 290 -16.75 -15.97 5.47
N ILE A 291 -17.76 -15.07 5.50
CA ILE A 291 -19.10 -15.46 5.92
C ILE A 291 -19.69 -16.52 4.97
N PRO A 292 -19.73 -16.32 3.64
CA PRO A 292 -20.17 -17.37 2.72
C PRO A 292 -19.37 -18.66 2.84
N THR A 293 -18.05 -18.57 3.02
CA THR A 293 -17.20 -19.76 3.21
C THR A 293 -17.58 -20.52 4.49
N VAL A 294 -17.71 -19.83 5.63
CA VAL A 294 -18.09 -20.46 6.90
C VAL A 294 -19.48 -21.08 6.82
N LEU A 295 -20.43 -20.43 6.15
CA LEU A 295 -21.77 -20.99 5.93
C LEU A 295 -21.71 -22.24 5.04
N ALA A 296 -20.88 -22.25 3.99
CA ALA A 296 -20.68 -23.42 3.15
C ALA A 296 -20.04 -24.58 3.96
N LEU A 297 -19.05 -24.28 4.80
CA LEU A 297 -18.40 -25.25 5.69
C LEU A 297 -19.38 -25.82 6.72
N SER A 298 -20.32 -25.00 7.23
CA SER A 298 -21.30 -25.43 8.24
C SER A 298 -22.31 -26.48 7.76
N LYS A 299 -22.47 -26.65 6.44
CA LYS A 299 -23.47 -27.56 5.85
C LYS A 299 -23.08 -29.04 5.84
N GLY A 300 -21.95 -29.42 6.45
CA GLY A 300 -21.85 -30.75 7.04
C GLY A 300 -20.65 -31.62 6.65
N ASP A 301 -19.91 -31.31 5.59
CA ASP A 301 -18.80 -32.19 5.16
C ASP A 301 -17.46 -31.46 5.18
N PHE A 302 -16.86 -31.33 6.37
CA PHE A 302 -15.46 -30.89 6.56
C PHE A 302 -14.49 -31.94 6.00
N GLY A 303 -14.52 -32.14 4.69
CA GLY A 303 -13.61 -33.00 3.95
C GLY A 303 -12.35 -32.26 3.52
N MET A 304 -11.37 -33.03 3.04
CA MET A 304 -10.11 -32.50 2.53
C MET A 304 -10.31 -31.43 1.43
N GLY A 305 -11.35 -31.57 0.60
CA GLY A 305 -11.69 -30.59 -0.43
C GLY A 305 -12.02 -29.19 0.11
N GLN A 306 -12.67 -29.10 1.27
CA GLN A 306 -13.00 -27.81 1.89
C GLN A 306 -11.74 -27.11 2.46
N ILE A 307 -10.82 -27.90 3.02
CA ILE A 307 -9.52 -27.40 3.49
C ILE A 307 -8.74 -26.81 2.31
N MET A 308 -8.75 -27.46 1.14
CA MET A 308 -8.10 -26.93 -0.06
C MET A 308 -8.68 -25.59 -0.51
N VAL A 309 -10.01 -25.43 -0.44
CA VAL A 309 -10.66 -24.15 -0.76
C VAL A 309 -10.24 -23.06 0.24
N LEU A 310 -10.16 -23.38 1.54
CA LEU A 310 -9.71 -22.43 2.55
C LEU A 310 -8.25 -22.02 2.33
N ILE A 311 -7.38 -22.98 2.01
CA ILE A 311 -5.98 -22.71 1.66
C ILE A 311 -5.90 -21.78 0.43
N ALA A 312 -6.68 -22.03 -0.61
CA ALA A 312 -6.72 -21.16 -1.79
C ALA A 312 -7.20 -19.73 -1.45
N ILE A 313 -8.23 -19.59 -0.59
CA ILE A 313 -8.72 -18.29 -0.11
C ILE A 313 -7.62 -17.54 0.66
N VAL A 314 -6.94 -18.21 1.60
CA VAL A 314 -5.79 -17.64 2.31
C VAL A 314 -4.69 -17.22 1.33
N GLY A 315 -4.48 -18.02 0.29
CA GLY A 315 -3.55 -17.72 -0.80
C GLY A 315 -3.87 -16.41 -1.49
N VAL A 316 -5.10 -16.25 -1.98
CA VAL A 316 -5.54 -15.01 -2.65
C VAL A 316 -5.50 -13.81 -1.70
N LEU A 317 -5.95 -13.99 -0.45
CA LEU A 317 -5.99 -12.94 0.57
C LEU A 317 -4.60 -12.44 0.99
N THR A 318 -3.56 -13.28 0.89
CA THR A 318 -2.17 -12.90 1.17
C THR A 318 -1.44 -12.42 -0.08
N LEU A 319 -1.73 -13.02 -1.24
CA LEU A 319 -1.07 -12.74 -2.51
C LEU A 319 -1.39 -11.34 -3.04
N ILE A 320 -2.66 -10.95 -3.09
CA ILE A 320 -3.09 -9.64 -3.63
C ILE A 320 -2.46 -8.47 -2.87
N PRO A 321 -2.58 -8.35 -1.53
CA PRO A 321 -1.93 -7.26 -0.81
C PRO A 321 -0.40 -7.37 -0.87
N GLY A 322 0.18 -8.58 -0.89
CA GLY A 322 1.62 -8.76 -1.09
C GLY A 322 2.11 -8.18 -2.42
N LEU A 323 1.37 -8.41 -3.52
CA LEU A 323 1.68 -7.87 -4.84
C LEU A 323 1.51 -6.35 -4.89
N LEU A 324 0.45 -5.81 -4.29
CA LEU A 324 0.24 -4.36 -4.18
C LEU A 324 1.40 -3.71 -3.39
N LEU A 325 1.76 -4.26 -2.22
CA LEU A 325 2.87 -3.76 -1.42
C LEU A 325 4.21 -3.84 -2.16
N ARG A 326 4.46 -4.92 -2.93
CA ARG A 326 5.71 -5.10 -3.69
C ARG A 326 5.88 -4.07 -4.80
N SER A 327 4.79 -3.49 -5.30
CA SER A 327 4.83 -2.48 -6.37
C SER A 327 5.41 -1.14 -5.89
N GLU A 328 5.15 -0.80 -4.61
CA GLU A 328 5.59 0.43 -3.93
C GLU A 328 6.85 0.20 -3.09
N TYR A 329 6.84 -0.79 -2.19
CA TYR A 329 7.96 -1.11 -1.29
C TYR A 329 8.86 -2.22 -1.86
N ARG A 330 9.55 -1.92 -2.97
CA ARG A 330 10.30 -2.92 -3.76
C ARG A 330 11.44 -3.60 -3.01
N ASP A 331 12.06 -2.85 -2.10
CA ASP A 331 13.22 -3.30 -1.32
C ASP A 331 12.82 -4.01 -0.03
N SER A 332 11.55 -3.91 0.37
CA SER A 332 11.06 -4.59 1.57
C SER A 332 10.99 -6.11 1.35
N ILE A 333 11.40 -6.87 2.36
CA ILE A 333 11.32 -8.34 2.36
C ILE A 333 9.90 -8.83 2.65
N MET A 334 9.11 -8.07 3.41
CA MET A 334 7.77 -8.47 3.84
C MET A 334 6.82 -8.77 2.66
N PRO A 335 6.72 -7.92 1.61
CA PRO A 335 5.89 -8.22 0.45
C PRO A 335 6.34 -9.49 -0.29
N ARG A 336 7.64 -9.79 -0.32
CA ARG A 336 8.17 -11.01 -0.97
C ARG A 336 7.72 -12.25 -0.22
N ILE A 337 7.78 -12.22 1.11
CA ILE A 337 7.30 -13.31 1.97
C ILE A 337 5.80 -13.51 1.75
N MET A 338 5.00 -12.44 1.79
CA MET A 338 3.55 -12.52 1.57
C MET A 338 3.18 -13.09 0.20
N VAL A 339 3.85 -12.62 -0.87
CA VAL A 339 3.63 -13.14 -2.23
C VAL A 339 4.02 -14.62 -2.32
N THR A 340 5.11 -15.03 -1.67
CA THR A 340 5.54 -16.44 -1.67
C THR A 340 4.53 -17.33 -0.96
N ILE A 341 4.08 -16.93 0.23
CA ILE A 341 3.06 -17.67 0.99
C ILE A 341 1.78 -17.76 0.16
N GLY A 342 1.33 -16.63 -0.40
CA GLY A 342 0.12 -16.57 -1.21
C GLY A 342 0.18 -17.45 -2.45
N ALA A 343 1.31 -17.41 -3.18
CA ALA A 343 1.53 -18.25 -4.34
C ALA A 343 1.55 -19.74 -3.98
N LEU A 344 2.26 -20.12 -2.91
CA LEU A 344 2.29 -21.50 -2.43
C LEU A 344 0.89 -22.00 -2.04
N CYS A 345 0.11 -21.20 -1.33
CA CYS A 345 -1.27 -21.54 -0.99
C CYS A 345 -2.18 -21.72 -2.22
N ILE A 346 -1.93 -21.03 -3.33
CA ILE A 346 -2.67 -21.26 -4.59
C ILE A 346 -2.17 -22.53 -5.30
N LEU A 347 -0.87 -22.84 -5.22
CA LEU A 347 -0.28 -24.01 -5.87
C LEU A 347 -0.57 -25.32 -5.14
N VAL A 348 -0.64 -25.30 -3.80
CA VAL A 348 -0.82 -26.49 -2.97
C VAL A 348 -2.06 -27.32 -3.37
N PRO A 349 -3.26 -26.74 -3.54
CA PRO A 349 -4.45 -27.48 -3.99
C PRO A 349 -4.28 -28.18 -5.35
N GLU A 350 -3.40 -27.68 -6.22
CA GLU A 350 -3.16 -28.26 -7.55
C GLU A 350 -2.07 -29.35 -7.52
N LEU A 351 -1.23 -29.36 -6.49
CA LEU A 351 -0.13 -30.32 -6.30
C LEU A 351 -0.51 -31.51 -5.42
N ILE A 352 -1.50 -31.36 -4.52
CA ILE A 352 -1.93 -32.45 -3.64
C ILE A 352 -2.80 -33.44 -4.43
N PRO A 353 -2.45 -34.74 -4.43
CA PRO A 353 -3.26 -35.76 -5.09
C PRO A 353 -4.66 -35.84 -4.48
N ASN A 354 -5.67 -35.92 -5.35
CA ASN A 354 -7.02 -36.32 -5.01
C ASN A 354 -7.26 -37.75 -5.51
N ASP A 355 -8.44 -38.33 -5.26
CA ASP A 355 -8.77 -39.71 -5.67
C ASP A 355 -8.61 -39.97 -7.19
N ALA A 356 -8.60 -38.91 -8.00
CA ALA A 356 -8.39 -38.94 -9.45
C ALA A 356 -6.93 -38.69 -9.89
N GLY A 357 -5.95 -38.61 -8.97
CA GLY A 357 -4.56 -38.26 -9.25
C GLY A 357 -4.21 -36.79 -8.94
N ILE A 358 -3.08 -36.32 -9.47
CA ILE A 358 -2.58 -34.95 -9.25
C ILE A 358 -3.39 -33.98 -10.12
N PRO A 359 -4.13 -33.01 -9.53
CA PRO A 359 -5.01 -32.10 -10.28
C PRO A 359 -4.31 -31.34 -11.40
N LEU A 360 -3.07 -30.90 -11.17
CA LEU A 360 -2.27 -30.21 -12.17
C LEU A 360 -1.97 -31.10 -13.39
N VAL A 361 -1.58 -32.36 -13.16
CA VAL A 361 -1.32 -33.32 -14.24
C VAL A 361 -2.61 -33.57 -15.00
N ASN A 362 -3.72 -33.78 -14.30
CA ASN A 362 -5.04 -33.97 -14.92
C ASN A 362 -5.49 -32.76 -15.74
N ALA A 363 -5.16 -31.54 -15.31
CA ALA A 363 -5.43 -30.34 -16.08
C ALA A 363 -4.59 -30.30 -17.36
N PHE A 364 -3.29 -30.67 -17.32
CA PHE A 364 -2.47 -30.76 -18.54
C PHE A 364 -2.93 -31.87 -19.48
N THR A 365 -3.28 -33.05 -18.96
CA THR A 365 -3.87 -34.14 -19.76
C THR A 365 -5.19 -33.70 -20.39
N GLY A 366 -6.07 -33.07 -19.62
CA GLY A 366 -7.32 -32.50 -20.12
C GLY A 366 -7.11 -31.43 -21.19
N LEU A 367 -5.99 -30.69 -21.17
CA LEU A 367 -5.67 -29.70 -22.20
C LEU A 367 -5.30 -30.36 -23.54
N ILE A 368 -4.63 -31.51 -23.48
CA ILE A 368 -4.24 -32.30 -24.65
C ILE A 368 -5.47 -33.00 -25.24
N ASP A 369 -6.27 -33.62 -24.37
CA ASP A 369 -7.35 -34.52 -24.77
C ASP A 369 -8.68 -33.80 -25.09
N ALA A 370 -8.93 -32.63 -24.50
CA ALA A 370 -10.19 -31.92 -24.76
C ALA A 370 -10.25 -31.38 -26.18
N GLU A 371 -11.39 -31.51 -26.86
CA GLU A 371 -11.60 -30.91 -28.18
C GLU A 371 -12.33 -29.55 -28.07
N GLY A 372 -12.02 -28.64 -29.00
CA GLY A 372 -12.71 -27.36 -29.17
C GLY A 372 -12.85 -26.51 -27.89
N ALA A 373 -14.10 -26.21 -27.53
CA ALA A 373 -14.50 -25.41 -26.37
C ALA A 373 -14.01 -25.97 -25.02
N GLY A 374 -13.82 -27.29 -24.93
CA GLY A 374 -13.35 -27.95 -23.71
C GLY A 374 -11.96 -27.47 -23.28
N LYS A 375 -11.07 -27.16 -24.24
CA LYS A 375 -9.72 -26.64 -23.96
C LYS A 375 -9.76 -25.31 -23.21
N VAL A 376 -10.74 -24.45 -23.53
CA VAL A 376 -10.83 -23.12 -22.91
C VAL A 376 -11.13 -23.23 -21.42
N LYS A 377 -12.01 -24.16 -21.01
CA LYS A 377 -12.30 -24.40 -19.59
C LYS A 377 -11.05 -24.85 -18.82
N VAL A 378 -10.24 -25.71 -19.44
CA VAL A 378 -8.98 -26.17 -18.86
C VAL A 378 -7.95 -25.02 -18.77
N ILE A 379 -7.87 -24.16 -19.79
CA ILE A 379 -7.01 -22.98 -19.77
C ILE A 379 -7.42 -22.01 -18.65
N ILE A 380 -8.72 -21.70 -18.53
CA ILE A 380 -9.24 -20.86 -17.43
C ILE A 380 -8.81 -21.44 -16.08
N ARG A 381 -8.90 -22.76 -15.90
CA ARG A 381 -8.44 -23.40 -14.66
C ARG A 381 -6.93 -23.26 -14.42
N LEU A 382 -6.10 -23.36 -15.47
CA LEU A 382 -4.64 -23.30 -15.36
C LEU A 382 -4.08 -21.87 -15.18
N VAL A 383 -4.79 -20.84 -15.63
CA VAL A 383 -4.25 -19.46 -15.59
C VAL A 383 -3.95 -18.96 -14.17
N PRO A 384 -4.80 -19.15 -13.13
CA PRO A 384 -4.44 -18.77 -11.76
C PRO A 384 -3.16 -19.43 -11.27
N THR A 385 -2.94 -20.69 -11.63
CA THR A 385 -1.71 -21.44 -11.33
C THR A 385 -0.50 -20.81 -12.02
N LEU A 386 -0.63 -20.47 -13.30
CA LEU A 386 0.42 -19.77 -14.04
C LEU A 386 0.70 -18.37 -13.46
N LEU A 387 -0.35 -17.62 -13.11
CA LEU A 387 -0.23 -16.31 -12.45
C LEU A 387 0.46 -16.43 -11.08
N ALA A 388 0.17 -17.49 -10.33
CA ALA A 388 0.83 -17.76 -9.05
C ALA A 388 2.32 -18.07 -9.26
N ILE A 389 2.69 -18.86 -10.26
CA ILE A 389 4.11 -19.12 -10.61
C ILE A 389 4.80 -17.83 -11.05
N ILE A 390 4.17 -17.04 -11.92
CA ILE A 390 4.71 -15.76 -12.39
C ILE A 390 4.85 -14.76 -11.22
N SER A 391 3.95 -14.80 -10.23
CA SER A 391 4.04 -13.94 -9.06
C SER A 391 5.30 -14.18 -8.21
N LEU A 392 5.91 -15.38 -8.30
CA LEU A 392 7.20 -15.68 -7.65
C LEU A 392 8.37 -14.87 -8.25
N LEU A 393 8.19 -14.23 -9.41
CA LEU A 393 9.12 -13.21 -9.92
C LEU A 393 9.24 -12.00 -8.98
N ALA A 394 8.41 -11.88 -7.94
CA ALA A 394 8.57 -10.89 -6.86
C ALA A 394 9.95 -10.96 -6.16
N TRP A 395 10.65 -12.09 -6.26
CA TRP A 395 12.03 -12.27 -5.77
C TRP A 395 13.11 -11.64 -6.65
N LEU A 396 12.78 -11.18 -7.85
CA LEU A 396 13.74 -10.45 -8.68
C LEU A 396 14.24 -9.21 -7.93
N PRO A 397 15.55 -8.90 -8.02
CA PRO A 397 16.12 -7.73 -7.38
C PRO A 397 15.49 -6.44 -7.95
N ALA A 398 15.43 -5.40 -7.11
CA ALA A 398 15.13 -4.06 -7.59
C ALA A 398 16.16 -3.67 -8.68
N PRO A 399 15.76 -2.97 -9.76
CA PRO A 399 14.57 -2.13 -9.87
C PRO A 399 13.31 -2.82 -10.41
N SER A 400 13.36 -4.12 -10.74
CA SER A 400 12.21 -4.80 -11.32
C SER A 400 11.04 -4.81 -10.35
N SER A 401 9.93 -4.19 -10.76
CA SER A 401 8.65 -4.31 -10.06
C SER A 401 7.91 -5.60 -10.43
N GLY A 402 8.45 -6.39 -11.38
CA GLY A 402 7.89 -7.67 -11.82
C GLY A 402 6.45 -7.57 -12.32
N ALA A 403 6.01 -6.39 -12.80
CA ALA A 403 4.61 -6.10 -13.10
C ALA A 403 3.64 -6.44 -11.93
N SER A 404 4.10 -6.39 -10.68
CA SER A 404 3.35 -6.81 -9.49
C SER A 404 1.98 -6.13 -9.36
N PHE A 405 1.87 -4.84 -9.69
CA PHE A 405 0.59 -4.14 -9.73
C PHE A 405 -0.38 -4.74 -10.75
N VAL A 406 0.10 -5.05 -11.96
CA VAL A 406 -0.71 -5.67 -13.02
C VAL A 406 -1.13 -7.07 -12.62
N LEU A 407 -0.22 -7.86 -12.04
CA LEU A 407 -0.53 -9.20 -11.53
C LEU A 407 -1.59 -9.15 -10.42
N ALA A 408 -1.51 -8.19 -9.49
CA ALA A 408 -2.53 -8.01 -8.46
C ALA A 408 -3.91 -7.77 -9.07
N TRP A 409 -3.99 -6.89 -10.09
CA TRP A 409 -5.24 -6.62 -10.79
C TRP A 409 -5.72 -7.79 -11.63
N LEU A 410 -4.83 -8.59 -12.21
CA LEU A 410 -5.21 -9.83 -12.90
C LEU A 410 -5.86 -10.81 -11.93
N PHE A 411 -5.36 -10.96 -10.70
CA PHE A 411 -6.02 -11.78 -9.67
C PHE A 411 -7.38 -11.22 -9.23
N ILE A 412 -7.49 -9.90 -9.05
CA ILE A 412 -8.75 -9.22 -8.69
C ILE A 412 -9.80 -9.39 -9.79
N ALA A 413 -9.41 -9.13 -11.05
CA ALA A 413 -10.28 -9.21 -12.21
C ALA A 413 -10.49 -10.64 -12.70
N TRP A 414 -9.75 -11.62 -12.17
CA TRP A 414 -9.78 -13.00 -12.64
C TRP A 414 -11.18 -13.58 -12.69
N HIS A 415 -11.99 -13.30 -11.66
CA HIS A 415 -13.36 -13.80 -11.55
C HIS A 415 -14.27 -13.25 -12.65
N ALA A 416 -14.08 -11.98 -13.02
CA ALA A 416 -14.78 -11.38 -14.16
C ALA A 416 -14.32 -12.04 -15.47
N ILE A 417 -13.00 -12.17 -15.66
CA ILE A 417 -12.40 -12.76 -16.86
C ILE A 417 -12.88 -14.21 -17.05
N SER A 418 -12.82 -15.04 -16.01
CA SER A 418 -13.27 -16.42 -16.06
C SER A 418 -14.76 -16.51 -16.35
N HIS A 419 -15.58 -15.67 -15.69
CA HIS A 419 -17.02 -15.64 -15.91
C HIS A 419 -17.38 -15.29 -17.37
N PHE A 420 -16.85 -14.18 -17.90
CA PHE A 420 -17.14 -13.78 -19.28
C PHE A 420 -16.56 -14.77 -20.31
N THR A 421 -15.40 -15.37 -20.04
CA THR A 421 -14.84 -16.40 -20.91
C THR A 421 -15.73 -17.65 -20.92
N GLU A 422 -16.28 -18.07 -19.78
CA GLU A 422 -17.24 -19.17 -19.73
C GLU A 422 -18.54 -18.87 -20.50
N LEU A 423 -19.05 -17.63 -20.42
CA LEU A 423 -20.20 -17.21 -21.21
C LEU A 423 -19.92 -17.21 -22.71
N LEU A 424 -18.72 -16.74 -23.12
CA LEU A 424 -18.26 -16.78 -24.51
C LEU A 424 -18.19 -18.22 -25.03
N VAL A 425 -17.60 -19.13 -24.25
CA VAL A 425 -17.42 -20.53 -24.63
C VAL A 425 -18.76 -21.26 -24.80
N ARG A 426 -19.78 -20.87 -24.02
CA ARG A 426 -21.13 -21.41 -24.16
C ARG A 426 -21.89 -20.83 -25.37
N GLY A 427 -21.40 -19.78 -26.02
CA GLY A 427 -22.05 -19.18 -27.20
C GLY A 427 -23.33 -18.40 -26.90
N HIS A 428 -23.62 -18.13 -25.62
CA HIS A 428 -24.94 -17.67 -25.16
C HIS A 428 -24.86 -16.34 -24.38
N ILE A 429 -23.96 -15.42 -24.69
CA ILE A 429 -23.89 -14.15 -23.92
C ILE A 429 -25.23 -13.40 -24.00
N GLY A 430 -25.77 -13.25 -25.20
CA GLY A 430 -27.07 -12.59 -25.40
C GLY A 430 -28.19 -13.29 -24.64
N ASP A 431 -28.22 -14.62 -24.70
CA ASP A 431 -29.26 -15.42 -24.06
C ASP A 431 -29.14 -15.44 -22.54
N VAL A 432 -27.93 -15.49 -21.98
CA VAL A 432 -27.71 -15.48 -20.52
C VAL A 432 -28.01 -14.11 -19.92
N VAL A 433 -27.55 -13.03 -20.59
CA VAL A 433 -27.83 -11.66 -20.15
C VAL A 433 -29.32 -11.36 -20.25
N SER A 434 -29.99 -11.82 -21.30
CA SER A 434 -31.43 -11.64 -21.45
C SER A 434 -32.25 -12.52 -20.51
N ALA A 435 -31.83 -13.76 -20.23
CA ALA A 435 -32.55 -14.66 -19.33
C ALA A 435 -32.44 -14.26 -17.85
N SER A 436 -31.24 -13.84 -17.42
CA SER A 436 -31.00 -13.45 -16.04
C SER A 436 -29.84 -12.45 -15.94
N PRO A 437 -30.12 -11.13 -15.95
CA PRO A 437 -29.10 -10.10 -15.75
C PRO A 437 -28.29 -10.31 -14.47
N TYR A 438 -28.95 -10.86 -13.44
CA TYR A 438 -28.32 -11.24 -12.18
C TYR A 438 -27.21 -12.29 -12.35
N ALA A 439 -27.42 -13.36 -13.11
CA ALA A 439 -26.39 -14.38 -13.29
C ALA A 439 -25.15 -13.83 -14.02
N ALA A 440 -25.35 -12.84 -14.91
CA ALA A 440 -24.28 -12.18 -15.65
C ALA A 440 -23.45 -11.20 -14.79
N LEU A 441 -24.03 -10.64 -13.72
CA LEU A 441 -23.39 -9.59 -12.93
C LEU A 441 -23.06 -10.04 -11.50
N ALA A 442 -24.01 -10.63 -10.78
CA ALA A 442 -23.85 -10.98 -9.37
C ALA A 442 -22.95 -12.20 -9.11
N SER A 443 -22.62 -12.97 -10.16
CA SER A 443 -21.73 -14.13 -10.05
C SER A 443 -20.26 -13.74 -9.82
N TRP A 444 -19.81 -12.60 -10.35
CA TRP A 444 -18.41 -12.18 -10.27
C TRP A 444 -18.22 -10.85 -9.53
N ILE A 445 -19.18 -9.91 -9.60
CA ILE A 445 -19.04 -8.59 -9.01
C ILE A 445 -18.76 -8.65 -7.50
N PRO A 446 -19.53 -9.40 -6.68
CA PRO A 446 -19.31 -9.39 -5.23
C PRO A 446 -17.90 -9.84 -4.87
N LEU A 447 -17.43 -10.92 -5.49
CA LEU A 447 -16.11 -11.47 -5.20
C LEU A 447 -15.00 -10.51 -5.64
N THR A 448 -15.09 -9.93 -6.84
CA THR A 448 -14.13 -8.89 -7.28
C THR A 448 -14.14 -7.68 -6.35
N ALA A 449 -15.31 -7.19 -5.94
CA ALA A 449 -15.42 -6.05 -5.03
C ALA A 449 -14.83 -6.37 -3.64
N TYR A 450 -15.09 -7.56 -3.10
CA TYR A 450 -14.50 -8.00 -1.83
C TYR A 450 -12.98 -8.13 -1.90
N LEU A 451 -12.44 -8.63 -3.02
CA LEU A 451 -11.00 -8.69 -3.26
C LEU A 451 -10.37 -7.29 -3.38
N ILE A 452 -11.05 -6.34 -4.03
CA ILE A 452 -10.61 -4.94 -4.08
C ILE A 452 -10.55 -4.35 -2.66
N LEU A 453 -11.64 -4.47 -1.89
CA LEU A 453 -11.73 -3.93 -0.54
C LEU A 453 -10.68 -4.56 0.39
N THR A 454 -10.53 -5.88 0.33
CA THR A 454 -9.56 -6.61 1.17
C THR A 454 -8.13 -6.33 0.77
N GLY A 455 -7.82 -6.39 -0.53
CA GLY A 455 -6.48 -6.17 -1.08
C GLY A 455 -5.96 -4.76 -0.77
N TYR A 456 -6.74 -3.73 -1.11
CA TYR A 456 -6.35 -2.34 -0.84
C TYR A 456 -6.39 -2.00 0.65
N GLY A 457 -7.34 -2.54 1.41
CA GLY A 457 -7.44 -2.34 2.84
C GLY A 457 -6.22 -2.88 3.59
N LEU A 458 -5.87 -4.15 3.36
CA LEU A 458 -4.71 -4.80 3.97
C LEU A 458 -3.40 -4.17 3.51
N ALA A 459 -3.25 -3.86 2.22
CA ALA A 459 -2.06 -3.17 1.71
C ALA A 459 -1.84 -1.82 2.40
N THR A 460 -2.91 -1.04 2.65
CA THR A 460 -2.81 0.24 3.37
C THR A 460 -2.35 0.06 4.82
N VAL A 461 -2.91 -0.91 5.54
CA VAL A 461 -2.57 -1.17 6.95
C VAL A 461 -1.14 -1.66 7.09
N LEU A 462 -0.74 -2.61 6.24
CA LEU A 462 0.59 -3.20 6.26
C LEU A 462 1.66 -2.24 5.75
N GLY A 463 1.37 -1.45 4.72
CA GLY A 463 2.29 -0.44 4.18
C GLY A 463 2.69 0.58 5.23
N LYS A 464 1.73 1.02 6.04
CA LYS A 464 1.98 1.93 7.17
C LYS A 464 2.89 1.35 8.26
N LYS A 465 3.00 0.02 8.36
CA LYS A 465 3.93 -0.63 9.30
C LYS A 465 5.33 -0.82 8.72
N LEU A 466 5.48 -0.66 7.41
CA LEU A 466 6.76 -0.71 6.71
C LEU A 466 7.42 0.67 6.59
N GLU A 467 6.62 1.73 6.65
CA GLU A 467 7.06 3.11 6.94
C GLU A 467 7.49 3.26 8.39
#